data_AF-A0A6B9T9J5-F1
#
_entry.id   AF-A0A6B9T9J5-F1
#
_cell.length_a   1.000
_cell.length_b   1.000
_cell.length_c   1.000
_cell.angle_alpha   90.00
_cell.angle_beta   90.00
_cell.angle_gamma   90.00
#
_symmetry.space_group_name_H-M   'P 1'
#
loop_
_entity.id
_entity.type
_entity.pdbx_description
1 polymer ?
#
loop_
_entity_poly.entity_id
_entity_poly.type
_entity_poly.pdbx_seq_one_letter_code
_entity_poly.pdbx_strand_id
1 'polypeptide(L)'
;MSDECKILDPTAFGLFFVALVSLPLALAGFFNGLGIENEIMVHAPKLLMVGGFFIFLASLFAYRAGANFGFIVFGLVALGVFYAGYDGGDLWISIVLGIIYLLCLVWSVRAHTLKTLTIILFTTALVFFANGCVVEYGEDWAWLFLGVAAILNFAFNIYLAYALADENVPCY
;
A
#
# COMPACT_ATOMS: atom_id res chain seq x y z
N MET A 1 -16.61 28.88 -20.96
CA MET A 1 -16.40 27.86 -19.92
C MET A 1 -14.91 27.87 -19.66
N SER A 2 -14.47 28.30 -18.48
CA SER A 2 -13.06 28.30 -18.12
C SER A 2 -12.63 26.85 -17.96
N ASP A 3 -11.72 26.40 -18.82
CA ASP A 3 -11.12 25.07 -18.73
C ASP A 3 -10.34 24.96 -17.43
N GLU A 4 -10.93 24.32 -16.42
CA GLU A 4 -10.22 23.93 -15.22
C GLU A 4 -9.22 22.83 -15.61
N CYS A 5 -7.96 23.23 -15.76
CA CYS A 5 -6.82 22.34 -15.89
C CYS A 5 -6.88 21.32 -14.75
N LYS A 6 -7.29 20.07 -15.05
CA LYS A 6 -7.43 19.02 -14.03
C LYS A 6 -6.05 18.83 -13.40
N ILE A 7 -5.97 19.16 -12.11
CA ILE A 7 -4.80 18.98 -11.27
C ILE A 7 -4.40 17.51 -11.35
N LEU A 8 -3.15 17.23 -11.71
CA LEU A 8 -2.54 15.89 -11.72
C LEU A 8 -2.96 15.15 -10.45
N ASP A 9 -3.69 14.02 -10.55
CA ASP A 9 -4.19 13.31 -9.37
C ASP A 9 -3.01 12.62 -8.63
N PRO A 10 -2.57 13.14 -7.47
CA PRO A 10 -1.46 12.55 -6.74
C PRO A 10 -1.82 11.18 -6.14
N THR A 11 -3.11 10.83 -6.11
CA THR A 11 -3.62 9.55 -5.62
C THR A 11 -3.17 8.41 -6.54
N ALA A 12 -3.28 8.59 -7.86
CA ALA A 12 -2.82 7.59 -8.82
C ALA A 12 -1.33 7.28 -8.63
N PHE A 13 -0.51 8.33 -8.48
CA PHE A 13 0.91 8.21 -8.20
C PHE A 13 1.18 7.42 -6.91
N GLY A 14 0.52 7.76 -5.80
CA GLY A 14 0.64 7.03 -4.54
C GLY A 14 0.28 5.55 -4.68
N LEU A 15 -0.86 5.25 -5.30
CA LEU A 15 -1.35 3.88 -5.52
C LEU A 15 -0.39 3.04 -6.37
N PHE A 16 0.24 3.63 -7.39
CA PHE A 16 1.27 2.95 -8.18
C PHE A 16 2.46 2.51 -7.33
N PHE A 17 2.95 3.38 -6.44
CA PHE A 17 4.06 3.01 -5.57
C PHE A 17 3.65 1.97 -4.53
N VAL A 18 2.42 2.02 -4.00
CA VAL A 18 1.88 0.96 -3.13
C VAL A 18 1.83 -0.38 -3.87
N ALA A 19 1.41 -0.38 -5.13
CA ALA A 19 1.43 -1.58 -5.97
C ALA A 19 2.86 -2.09 -6.20
N LEU A 20 3.80 -1.18 -6.54
CA LEU A 20 5.21 -1.52 -6.76
C LEU A 20 5.85 -2.23 -5.55
N VAL A 21 5.56 -1.78 -4.33
CA VAL A 21 6.09 -2.40 -3.10
C VAL A 21 5.32 -3.67 -2.70
N SER A 22 4.04 -3.77 -3.06
CA SER A 22 3.21 -4.94 -2.73
C SER A 22 3.56 -6.18 -3.57
N LEU A 23 3.97 -6.01 -4.82
CA LEU A 23 4.26 -7.15 -5.70
C LEU A 23 5.45 -8.00 -5.23
N PRO A 24 6.62 -7.44 -4.87
CA PRO A 24 7.73 -8.22 -4.31
C PRO A 24 7.37 -8.90 -3.00
N LEU A 25 6.58 -8.25 -2.12
CA LEU A 25 6.07 -8.87 -0.90
C LEU A 25 5.17 -10.06 -1.19
N ALA A 26 4.32 -9.96 -2.21
CA ALA A 26 3.46 -11.06 -2.64
C ALA A 26 4.28 -12.26 -3.14
N LEU A 27 5.28 -12.00 -4.00
CA LEU A 27 6.16 -13.03 -4.54
C LEU A 27 7.00 -13.68 -3.44
N ALA A 28 7.55 -12.89 -2.51
CA ALA A 28 8.24 -13.41 -1.34
C ALA A 28 7.32 -14.29 -0.48
N GLY A 29 6.07 -13.86 -0.26
CA GLY A 29 5.06 -14.64 0.46
C GLY A 29 4.82 -16.01 -0.16
N PHE A 30 4.57 -16.07 -1.47
CA PHE A 30 4.36 -17.35 -2.14
C PHE A 30 5.61 -18.22 -2.22
N PHE A 31 6.78 -17.65 -2.54
CA PHE A 31 7.98 -18.45 -2.71
C PHE A 31 8.48 -19.02 -1.39
N ASN A 32 8.56 -18.20 -0.33
CA ASN A 32 8.97 -18.70 0.99
C ASN A 32 7.93 -19.68 1.55
N GLY A 33 6.63 -19.39 1.41
CA GLY A 33 5.57 -20.28 1.88
C GLY A 33 5.44 -21.61 1.12
N LEU A 34 6.03 -21.72 -0.08
CA LEU A 34 6.11 -22.95 -0.87
C LEU A 34 7.48 -23.64 -0.78
N GLY A 35 8.41 -23.10 0.02
CA GLY A 35 9.78 -23.62 0.14
C GLY A 35 10.64 -23.43 -1.12
N ILE A 36 10.32 -22.44 -1.96
CA ILE A 36 11.07 -22.10 -3.18
C ILE A 36 12.18 -21.11 -2.82
N GLU A 37 13.44 -21.53 -3.02
CA GLU A 37 14.61 -20.67 -2.80
C GLU A 37 14.55 -19.40 -3.66
N ASN A 38 14.75 -18.24 -3.02
CA ASN A 38 14.69 -16.94 -3.67
C ASN A 38 15.48 -15.89 -2.86
N GLU A 39 15.90 -14.81 -3.53
CA GLU A 39 16.63 -13.71 -2.90
C GLU A 39 15.76 -12.44 -2.79
N ILE A 40 14.44 -12.56 -2.89
CA ILE A 40 13.54 -11.40 -2.95
C ILE A 40 13.68 -10.56 -1.68
N MET A 41 13.68 -11.19 -0.51
CA MET A 41 13.80 -10.50 0.78
C MET A 41 15.18 -9.91 1.05
N VAL A 42 16.19 -10.23 0.24
CA VAL A 42 17.52 -9.58 0.29
C VAL A 42 17.46 -8.19 -0.34
N HIS A 43 16.60 -7.99 -1.34
CA HIS A 43 16.51 -6.75 -2.12
C HIS A 43 15.25 -5.93 -1.86
N ALA A 44 14.14 -6.58 -1.51
CA ALA A 44 12.86 -5.95 -1.25
C ALA A 44 12.95 -4.82 -0.19
N PRO A 45 13.69 -4.95 0.93
CA PRO A 45 13.73 -3.90 1.94
C PRO A 45 14.19 -2.53 1.41
N LYS A 46 15.19 -2.52 0.51
CA LYS A 46 15.66 -1.27 -0.14
C LYS A 46 14.56 -0.64 -1.00
N LEU A 47 13.83 -1.46 -1.75
CA LEU A 47 12.71 -0.99 -2.56
C LEU A 47 11.56 -0.50 -1.68
N LEU A 48 11.27 -1.16 -0.56
CA LEU A 48 10.27 -0.72 0.41
C LEU A 48 10.63 0.67 0.97
N MET A 49 11.88 0.89 1.38
CA MET A 49 12.31 2.21 1.86
C MET A 49 12.16 3.31 0.79
N VAL A 50 12.62 3.05 -0.43
CA VAL A 50 12.51 4.00 -1.54
C VAL A 50 11.05 4.24 -1.91
N GLY A 51 10.24 3.18 -1.98
CA GLY A 51 8.81 3.25 -2.24
C GLY A 51 8.06 4.02 -1.16
N GLY A 52 8.36 3.76 0.11
CA GLY A 52 7.82 4.50 1.26
C GLY A 52 8.08 6.00 1.16
N PHE A 53 9.28 6.39 0.74
CA PHE A 53 9.60 7.80 0.48
C PHE A 53 8.75 8.41 -0.65
N PHE A 54 8.56 7.70 -1.77
CA PHE A 54 7.71 8.19 -2.86
C PHE A 54 6.22 8.25 -2.46
N ILE A 55 5.74 7.30 -1.66
CA ILE A 55 4.37 7.33 -1.11
C ILE A 55 4.22 8.52 -0.15
N PHE A 56 5.25 8.86 0.62
CA PHE A 56 5.25 10.06 1.45
C PHE A 56 5.13 11.35 0.60
N LEU A 57 5.85 11.44 -0.51
CA LEU A 57 5.67 12.56 -1.45
C LEU A 57 4.23 12.62 -1.99
N ALA A 58 3.63 11.47 -2.32
CA ALA A 58 2.23 11.39 -2.73
C ALA A 58 1.27 11.94 -1.66
N SER A 59 1.53 11.63 -0.38
CA SER A 59 0.78 12.17 0.76
C SER A 59 0.87 13.71 0.81
N LEU A 60 2.06 14.29 0.65
CA LEU A 60 2.23 15.75 0.63
C LEU A 60 1.51 16.42 -0.53
N PHE A 61 1.50 15.80 -1.71
CA PHE A 61 0.74 16.30 -2.84
C PHE A 61 -0.77 16.19 -2.62
N ALA A 62 -1.25 15.11 -2.00
CA ALA A 62 -2.64 14.96 -1.60
C ALA A 62 -3.08 16.05 -0.60
N TYR A 63 -2.21 16.44 0.33
CA TYR A 63 -2.45 17.58 1.22
C TYR A 63 -2.61 18.89 0.46
N ARG A 64 -1.72 19.15 -0.51
CA ARG A 64 -1.80 20.35 -1.36
C ARG A 64 -3.06 20.39 -2.23
N ALA A 65 -3.57 19.23 -2.64
CA ALA A 65 -4.82 19.08 -3.38
C ALA A 65 -6.08 19.15 -2.49
N GLY A 66 -5.94 19.36 -1.16
CA GLY A 66 -7.07 19.40 -0.23
C GLY A 66 -7.67 18.03 0.13
N ALA A 67 -7.04 16.93 -0.28
CA ALA A 67 -7.50 15.57 -0.03
C ALA A 67 -7.03 15.07 1.35
N ASN A 68 -7.71 15.52 2.42
CA ASN A 68 -7.38 15.16 3.82
C ASN A 68 -7.26 13.65 4.06
N PHE A 69 -8.16 12.89 3.45
CA PHE A 69 -8.17 11.43 3.59
C PHE A 69 -6.94 10.79 2.92
N GLY A 70 -6.62 11.20 1.69
CA GLY A 70 -5.44 10.71 0.96
C GLY A 70 -4.14 11.08 1.66
N PHE A 71 -4.04 12.29 2.22
CA PHE A 71 -2.88 12.72 3.02
C PHE A 71 -2.62 11.75 4.18
N ILE A 72 -3.63 11.46 4.99
CA ILE A 72 -3.48 10.58 6.16
C ILE A 72 -3.18 9.15 5.72
N VAL A 73 -3.96 8.59 4.79
CA VAL A 73 -3.79 7.20 4.37
C VAL A 73 -2.44 6.97 3.71
N PHE A 74 -2.01 7.80 2.76
CA PHE A 74 -0.69 7.62 2.15
C PHE A 74 0.45 7.89 3.14
N GLY A 75 0.29 8.83 4.06
CA GLY A 75 1.30 9.08 5.10
C GLY A 75 1.51 7.87 6.00
N LEU A 76 0.43 7.20 6.38
CA LEU A 76 0.48 5.96 7.17
C LEU A 76 1.07 4.79 6.37
N VAL A 77 0.74 4.64 5.08
CA VAL A 77 1.33 3.58 4.25
C VAL A 77 2.83 3.84 4.14
N ALA A 78 3.22 5.07 3.84
CA ALA A 78 4.62 5.46 3.69
C ALA A 78 5.44 5.11 4.94
N LEU A 79 4.92 5.45 6.13
CA LEU A 79 5.56 5.10 7.39
C LEU A 79 5.72 3.58 7.54
N GLY A 80 4.65 2.82 7.32
CA GLY A 80 4.66 1.37 7.49
C GLY A 80 5.57 0.65 6.49
N VAL A 81 5.53 1.03 5.22
CA VAL A 81 6.39 0.47 4.16
C VAL A 81 7.84 0.84 4.39
N PHE A 82 8.13 2.10 4.78
CA PHE A 82 9.50 2.50 5.08
C PHE A 82 10.06 1.74 6.27
N TYR A 83 9.27 1.60 7.34
CA TYR A 83 9.65 0.86 8.54
C TYR A 83 9.94 -0.61 8.21
N ALA A 84 9.02 -1.29 7.51
CA ALA A 84 9.21 -2.66 7.06
C ALA A 84 10.48 -2.85 6.20
N GLY A 85 10.87 -1.83 5.44
CA GLY A 85 12.12 -1.84 4.68
C GLY A 85 13.39 -1.56 5.51
N TYR A 86 13.28 -0.87 6.64
CA TYR A 86 14.43 -0.47 7.45
C TYR A 86 14.90 -1.58 8.38
N ASP A 87 13.98 -2.26 9.08
CA ASP A 87 14.31 -3.30 10.06
C ASP A 87 13.66 -4.67 9.78
N GLY A 88 12.94 -4.81 8.65
CA GLY A 88 12.15 -5.99 8.33
C GLY A 88 10.72 -5.94 8.88
N GLY A 89 10.42 -4.93 9.71
CA GLY A 89 9.20 -4.81 10.48
C GLY A 89 9.35 -5.35 11.91
N ASP A 90 8.37 -5.01 12.73
CA ASP A 90 8.19 -5.53 14.09
C ASP A 90 6.73 -5.96 14.26
N LEU A 91 6.48 -7.01 15.04
CA LEU A 91 5.13 -7.53 15.26
C LEU A 91 4.19 -6.46 15.83
N TRP A 92 4.61 -5.76 16.89
CA TRP A 92 3.76 -4.80 17.60
C TRP A 92 3.50 -3.56 16.76
N ILE A 93 4.52 -3.06 16.05
CA ILE A 93 4.36 -1.94 15.13
C ILE A 93 3.43 -2.33 13.97
N SER A 94 3.57 -3.54 13.44
CA SER A 94 2.70 -4.05 12.38
C SER A 94 1.25 -4.18 12.85
N ILE A 95 1.01 -4.63 14.08
CA ILE A 95 -0.33 -4.70 14.68
C ILE A 95 -0.91 -3.28 14.85
N VAL A 96 -0.14 -2.33 15.37
CA VAL A 96 -0.59 -0.94 15.56
C VAL A 96 -0.98 -0.33 14.21
N LEU A 97 -0.15 -0.49 13.18
CA LEU A 97 -0.44 -0.03 11.83
C LEU A 97 -1.70 -0.70 11.27
N GLY A 98 -1.82 -2.02 11.40
CA GLY A 98 -3.01 -2.76 10.97
C GLY A 98 -4.29 -2.25 11.63
N ILE A 99 -4.28 -2.01 12.94
CA ILE A 99 -5.43 -1.45 13.67
C ILE A 99 -5.78 -0.05 13.18
N ILE A 100 -4.78 0.82 12.99
CA ILE A 100 -5.01 2.16 12.45
C ILE A 100 -5.64 2.09 11.06
N TYR A 101 -5.22 1.16 10.20
CA TYR A 101 -5.84 0.95 8.90
C TYR A 101 -7.29 0.48 8.98
N LEU A 102 -7.64 -0.36 9.96
CA LEU A 102 -9.03 -0.73 10.22
C LEU A 102 -9.86 0.49 10.65
N LEU A 103 -9.30 1.42 11.43
CA LEU A 103 -9.97 2.68 11.75
C LEU A 103 -10.14 3.57 10.51
N CYS A 104 -9.13 3.63 9.64
CA CYS A 104 -9.23 4.31 8.34
C CYS A 104 -10.30 3.66 7.45
N LEU A 105 -10.46 2.34 7.48
CA LEU A 105 -11.51 1.61 6.77
C LEU A 105 -12.90 2.02 7.27
N VAL A 106 -13.11 2.07 8.59
CA VAL A 106 -14.37 2.57 9.17
C VAL A 106 -14.65 4.00 8.74
N TRP A 107 -13.62 4.86 8.76
CA TRP A 107 -13.74 6.23 8.27
C TRP A 107 -14.09 6.28 6.79
N SER A 108 -13.47 5.45 5.96
CA SER A 108 -13.72 5.31 4.52
C SER A 108 -15.19 4.99 4.24
N VAL A 109 -15.75 4.01 4.96
CA VAL A 109 -17.17 3.63 4.85
C VAL A 109 -18.09 4.77 5.23
N ARG A 110 -17.81 5.46 6.35
CA ARG A 110 -18.59 6.62 6.81
C ARG A 110 -18.50 7.81 5.84
N ALA A 111 -17.35 8.02 5.22
CA ALA A 111 -17.11 9.10 4.27
C ALA A 111 -17.63 8.78 2.85
N HIS A 112 -18.26 7.61 2.64
CA HIS A 112 -18.79 7.18 1.35
C HIS A 112 -17.77 7.25 0.20
N THR A 113 -16.52 6.90 0.49
CA THR A 113 -15.46 6.82 -0.52
C THR A 113 -15.70 5.67 -1.51
N LEU A 114 -14.89 5.62 -2.58
CA LEU A 114 -14.93 4.54 -3.57
C LEU A 114 -14.79 3.16 -2.90
N LYS A 115 -15.66 2.21 -3.29
CA LYS A 115 -15.64 0.83 -2.74
C LYS A 115 -14.26 0.17 -2.88
N THR A 116 -13.59 0.39 -4.01
CA THR A 116 -12.24 -0.11 -4.29
C THR A 116 -11.22 0.40 -3.26
N LEU A 117 -11.34 1.66 -2.82
CA LEU A 117 -10.45 2.25 -1.84
C LEU A 117 -10.64 1.61 -0.45
N THR A 118 -11.88 1.33 -0.05
CA THR A 118 -12.18 0.62 1.20
C THR A 118 -11.59 -0.79 1.19
N ILE A 119 -11.62 -1.47 0.04
CA ILE A 119 -10.97 -2.79 -0.13
C ILE A 119 -9.44 -2.66 -0.04
N ILE A 120 -8.84 -1.64 -0.66
CA ILE A 120 -7.40 -1.38 -0.57
C ILE A 120 -6.96 -1.17 0.89
N LEU A 121 -7.73 -0.43 1.68
CA LEU A 121 -7.45 -0.23 3.10
C LEU A 121 -7.51 -1.55 3.88
N PHE A 122 -8.51 -2.38 3.57
CA PHE A 122 -8.63 -3.70 4.16
C PHE A 122 -7.43 -4.59 3.81
N THR A 123 -7.06 -4.69 2.52
CA THR A 123 -5.92 -5.50 2.09
C THR A 123 -4.60 -4.97 2.63
N THR A 124 -4.44 -3.65 2.76
CA THR A 124 -3.26 -3.05 3.39
C THR A 124 -3.17 -3.39 4.87
N ALA A 125 -4.29 -3.39 5.61
CA ALA A 125 -4.33 -3.85 7.00
C ALA A 125 -3.89 -5.33 7.11
N LEU A 126 -4.40 -6.19 6.21
CA LEU A 126 -4.01 -7.59 6.16
C LEU A 126 -2.52 -7.78 5.86
N VAL A 127 -1.95 -6.97 4.96
CA VAL A 127 -0.50 -7.00 4.67
C VAL A 127 0.30 -6.69 5.93
N PHE A 128 -0.10 -5.68 6.72
CA PHE A 128 0.59 -5.39 7.98
C PHE A 128 0.48 -6.54 8.98
N PHE A 129 -0.72 -7.09 9.20
CA PHE A 129 -0.86 -8.24 10.11
C PHE A 129 -0.05 -9.45 9.63
N ALA A 130 -0.09 -9.76 8.34
CA ALA A 130 0.67 -10.86 7.77
C ALA A 130 2.18 -10.65 7.89
N ASN A 131 2.68 -9.43 7.64
CA ASN A 131 4.08 -9.09 7.82
C ASN A 131 4.51 -9.28 9.28
N GLY A 132 3.69 -8.84 10.24
CA GLY A 132 3.95 -9.06 11.66
C GLY A 132 4.07 -10.55 12.01
N CYS A 133 3.15 -11.38 11.50
CA CYS A 133 3.21 -12.84 11.69
C CYS A 133 4.47 -13.46 11.06
N VAL A 134 4.87 -13.00 9.88
CA VAL A 134 6.09 -13.48 9.22
C VAL A 134 7.33 -13.15 10.04
N VAL A 135 7.42 -11.93 10.57
CA VAL A 135 8.57 -11.50 11.39
C VAL A 135 8.67 -12.30 12.69
N GLU A 136 7.56 -12.55 13.36
CA GLU A 136 7.55 -13.26 14.66
C GLU A 136 7.74 -14.77 14.51
N TYR A 137 6.99 -15.39 13.60
CA TYR A 137 6.88 -16.84 13.53
C TYR A 137 7.71 -17.44 12.38
N GLY A 138 7.84 -16.74 11.26
CA GLY A 138 8.58 -17.21 10.08
C GLY A 138 8.03 -18.49 9.43
N GLU A 139 6.86 -18.96 9.84
CA GLU A 139 6.26 -20.22 9.37
C GLU A 139 5.64 -20.08 7.98
N ASP A 140 5.57 -21.20 7.23
CA ASP A 140 5.09 -21.24 5.85
C ASP A 140 3.68 -20.64 5.68
N TRP A 141 2.79 -20.88 6.64
CA TRP A 141 1.43 -20.33 6.60
C TRP A 141 1.42 -18.79 6.72
N ALA A 142 2.36 -18.21 7.48
CA ALA A 142 2.47 -16.77 7.66
C ALA A 142 2.96 -16.12 6.36
N TRP A 143 3.93 -16.76 5.69
CA TRP A 143 4.39 -16.35 4.36
C TRP A 143 3.29 -16.46 3.31
N LEU A 144 2.53 -17.56 3.27
CA LEU A 144 1.39 -17.69 2.35
C LEU A 144 0.31 -16.64 2.62
N PHE A 145 0.04 -16.35 3.90
CA PHE A 145 -0.89 -15.29 4.27
C PHE A 145 -0.44 -13.92 3.77
N LEU A 146 0.86 -13.60 3.91
CA LEU A 146 1.45 -12.38 3.34
C LEU A 146 1.33 -12.35 1.82
N GLY A 147 1.60 -13.48 1.16
CA GLY A 147 1.47 -13.64 -0.30
C GLY A 147 0.07 -13.27 -0.80
N VAL A 148 -0.96 -13.84 -0.18
CA VAL A 148 -2.37 -13.59 -0.54
C VAL A 148 -2.79 -12.16 -0.22
N ALA A 149 -2.42 -11.64 0.96
CA ALA A 149 -2.76 -10.26 1.33
C ALA A 149 -2.11 -9.25 0.38
N ALA A 150 -0.82 -9.43 0.07
CA ALA A 150 -0.06 -8.52 -0.76
C ALA A 150 -0.44 -8.59 -2.24
N ILE A 151 -0.80 -9.77 -2.78
CA ILE A 151 -1.25 -9.86 -4.18
C ILE A 151 -2.61 -9.19 -4.39
N LEU A 152 -3.52 -9.34 -3.43
CA LEU A 152 -4.79 -8.63 -3.46
C LEU A 152 -4.57 -7.13 -3.36
N ASN A 153 -3.69 -6.70 -2.44
CA ASN A 153 -3.34 -5.29 -2.31
C ASN A 153 -2.76 -4.73 -3.62
N PHE A 154 -1.82 -5.44 -4.24
CA PHE A 154 -1.27 -5.11 -5.54
C PHE A 154 -2.37 -4.95 -6.61
N ALA A 155 -3.23 -5.95 -6.76
CA ALA A 155 -4.26 -5.98 -7.79
C ALA A 155 -5.26 -4.81 -7.66
N PHE A 156 -5.69 -4.49 -6.43
CA PHE A 156 -6.62 -3.39 -6.22
C PHE A 156 -5.95 -2.02 -6.35
N ASN A 157 -4.72 -1.86 -5.85
CA ASN A 157 -3.97 -0.60 -6.02
C ASN A 157 -3.71 -0.32 -7.49
N ILE A 158 -3.23 -1.30 -8.26
CA ILE A 158 -2.94 -1.10 -9.68
C ILE A 158 -4.21 -0.84 -10.50
N TYR A 159 -5.30 -1.55 -10.19
CA TYR A 159 -6.60 -1.33 -10.83
C TYR A 159 -7.11 0.11 -10.61
N LEU A 160 -7.08 0.59 -9.36
CA LEU A 160 -7.52 1.95 -9.06
C LEU A 160 -6.55 3.00 -9.62
N ALA A 161 -5.23 2.72 -9.60
CA ALA A 161 -4.23 3.61 -10.16
C ALA A 161 -4.43 3.81 -11.67
N TYR A 162 -4.66 2.73 -12.42
CA TYR A 162 -4.98 2.82 -13.85
C TYR A 162 -6.31 3.52 -14.09
N ALA A 163 -7.36 3.19 -13.33
CA ALA A 163 -8.66 3.84 -13.49
C ALA A 163 -8.58 5.37 -13.30
N LEU A 164 -7.76 5.84 -12.35
CA LEU A 164 -7.53 7.27 -12.11
C LEU A 164 -6.58 7.91 -13.12
N ALA A 165 -5.59 7.16 -13.63
CA ALA A 165 -4.65 7.66 -14.63
C ALA A 165 -5.24 7.72 -16.05
N ASP A 166 -6.15 6.79 -16.38
CA ASP A 166 -6.81 6.70 -17.69
C ASP A 166 -8.02 7.64 -17.83
N GLU A 167 -8.41 8.38 -16.77
CA GLU A 167 -9.41 9.44 -16.89
C GLU A 167 -8.91 10.53 -17.87
N ASN A 168 -9.38 10.42 -19.12
CA ASN A 168 -9.14 11.30 -20.26
C ASN A 168 -8.75 12.75 -19.88
N VAL A 169 -7.53 13.14 -20.22
CA VAL A 169 -7.14 14.56 -20.32
C VAL A 169 -7.24 14.97 -21.80
N PRO A 170 -8.39 15.49 -22.29
CA PRO A 170 -8.40 16.21 -23.55
C PRO A 170 -7.85 17.62 -23.30
N CYS A 171 -6.73 17.94 -23.94
CA CYS A 171 -6.27 19.32 -24.10
C CYS A 171 -6.73 19.84 -25.46
N TYR A 172 -7.39 20.99 -25.49
CA TYR A 172 -7.33 21.91 -26.62
C TYR A 172 -6.45 23.09 -26.22
#